data_AF-A0A969PX65-F1
#
_entry.id   AF-A0A969PX65-F1
#
_cell.length_a   1.000
_cell.length_b   1.000
_cell.length_c   1.000
_cell.angle_alpha   90.00
_cell.angle_beta   90.00
_cell.angle_gamma   90.00
#
_symmetry.space_group_name_H-M   'P 1'
#
loop_
_entity.id
_entity.type
_entity.pdbx_description
1 polymer ?
#
loop_
_entity_poly.entity_id
_entity_poly.type
_entity_poly.pdbx_seq_one_letter_code
_entity_poly.pdbx_strand_id
1 'polypeptide(L)'
;MTVIPSSLPLARRRLWQGIAAVLSVGTLVMLLVYLVLALQYRTLPFVGFTMTYTGTVNAGVPTTFTPWRGLDAGLVRTDVIDSINGQPMRDMPTDWRSTPYHVLDLLSTMRVNDVVTVNFERNTRLATPNPEHCTPPVGDLAQCSVTYRLARFINEDFLAYLMLPYLSGVILAVLGWVVMYLRGDRLEGVLCGALILGSAIFSAGLFDAGFTFRLVPIWLMVAALTSGVAISIGMLVPLPVRAIMRYPALLGLPLIVALVAGIVLVGYYFAQRTPGITTPRPLPQA
;
A
#
# COMPACT_ATOMS: atom_id res chain seq x y z
N MET A 1 -9.11 27.90 41.00
CA MET A 1 -8.61 28.06 39.62
C MET A 1 -7.11 28.33 39.70
N THR A 2 -6.30 27.30 39.51
CA THR A 2 -4.84 27.42 39.41
C THR A 2 -4.49 27.85 38.00
N VAL A 3 -3.96 29.07 37.84
CA VAL A 3 -3.43 29.56 36.57
C VAL A 3 -2.12 28.82 36.31
N ILE A 4 -2.16 27.82 35.43
CA ILE A 4 -0.97 27.10 34.99
C ILE A 4 -0.18 28.08 34.10
N PRO A 5 1.09 28.42 34.43
CA PRO A 5 1.89 29.33 33.61
C PRO A 5 2.02 28.76 32.19
N SER A 6 1.51 29.51 31.21
CA SER A 6 1.19 29.06 29.85
C SER A 6 2.35 29.16 28.86
N SER A 7 3.51 29.65 29.27
CA SER A 7 4.68 29.73 28.38
C SER A 7 5.56 28.50 28.57
N LEU A 8 5.42 27.52 27.67
CA LEU A 8 6.47 26.54 27.47
C LEU A 8 7.79 27.27 27.18
N PRO A 9 8.95 26.77 27.65
CA PRO A 9 10.24 27.36 27.32
C PRO A 9 10.38 27.46 25.79
N LEU A 10 10.90 28.59 25.30
CA LEU A 10 11.00 28.93 23.87
C LEU A 10 11.58 27.80 23.02
N ALA A 11 12.53 27.03 23.56
CA ALA A 11 13.13 25.86 22.93
C ALA A 11 12.09 24.78 22.58
N ARG A 12 11.16 24.49 23.49
CA ARG A 12 10.11 23.48 23.28
C ARG A 12 9.10 23.92 22.22
N ARG A 13 8.78 25.22 22.15
CA ARG A 13 7.92 25.77 21.08
C ARG A 13 8.57 25.64 19.71
N ARG A 14 9.85 25.99 19.59
CA ARG A 14 10.61 25.85 18.33
C ARG A 14 10.71 24.40 17.86
N LEU A 15 10.89 23.46 18.80
CA LEU A 15 10.91 22.03 18.50
C LEU A 15 9.60 21.57 17.84
N TRP A 16 8.44 21.90 18.44
CA TRP A 16 7.14 21.51 17.90
C TRP A 16 6.83 22.15 16.55
N GLN A 17 7.20 23.41 16.36
CA GLN A 17 7.10 24.08 15.07
C GLN A 17 7.98 23.40 14.00
N GLY A 18 9.19 22.97 14.38
CA GLY A 18 10.07 22.20 13.50
C GLY A 18 9.44 20.86 13.10
N ILE A 19 8.89 20.11 14.05
CA ILE A 19 8.19 18.84 13.78
C ILE A 19 6.98 19.07 12.85
N ALA A 20 6.16 20.08 13.14
CA ALA A 20 5.00 20.41 12.31
C ALA A 20 5.42 20.79 10.88
N ALA A 21 6.50 21.55 10.71
CA ALA A 21 7.03 21.92 9.41
C ALA A 21 7.51 20.68 8.63
N VAL A 22 8.27 19.79 9.27
CA VAL A 22 8.76 18.54 8.64
C VAL A 22 7.59 17.65 8.20
N LEU A 23 6.58 17.46 9.05
CA LEU A 23 5.39 16.67 8.71
C LEU A 23 4.61 17.30 7.54
N SER A 24 4.48 18.62 7.54
CA SER A 24 3.76 19.36 6.50
C SER A 24 4.46 19.25 5.14
N VAL A 25 5.77 19.48 5.10
CA VAL A 25 6.59 19.36 3.88
C VAL A 25 6.63 17.91 3.42
N GLY A 26 6.84 16.95 4.32
CA GLY A 26 6.85 15.53 4.00
C GLY A 26 5.52 15.08 3.39
N THR A 27 4.39 15.53 3.93
CA THR A 27 3.06 15.25 3.37
C THR A 27 2.91 15.81 1.96
N LEU A 28 3.29 17.07 1.73
CA LEU A 28 3.22 17.69 0.41
C LEU A 28 4.06 16.91 -0.62
N VAL A 29 5.30 16.56 -0.26
CA VAL A 29 6.19 15.76 -1.12
C VAL A 29 5.56 14.41 -1.44
N MET A 30 5.04 13.69 -0.43
CA MET A 30 4.41 12.38 -0.65
C MET A 30 3.18 12.47 -1.57
N LEU A 31 2.33 13.48 -1.40
CA LEU A 31 1.18 13.70 -2.31
C LEU A 31 1.65 13.91 -3.75
N LEU A 32 2.65 14.76 -3.98
CA LEU A 32 3.20 14.99 -5.31
C LEU A 32 3.80 13.72 -5.92
N VAL A 33 4.57 12.95 -5.13
CA VAL A 33 5.16 11.71 -5.62
C VAL A 33 4.08 10.68 -5.98
N TYR A 34 3.05 10.50 -5.14
CA TYR A 34 1.96 9.58 -5.47
C TYR A 34 1.20 9.98 -6.74
N LEU A 35 0.95 11.28 -6.94
CA LEU A 35 0.34 11.77 -8.17
C LEU A 35 1.22 11.46 -9.39
N VAL A 36 2.52 11.72 -9.31
CA VAL A 36 3.48 11.43 -10.39
C VAL A 36 3.50 9.93 -10.72
N LEU A 37 3.56 9.06 -9.71
CA LEU A 37 3.55 7.61 -9.90
C LEU A 37 2.28 7.14 -10.61
N ALA A 38 1.12 7.68 -10.22
CA ALA A 38 -0.14 7.30 -10.83
C ALA A 38 -0.29 7.82 -12.27
N LEU A 39 0.20 9.03 -12.56
CA LEU A 39 0.24 9.57 -13.92
C LEU A 39 1.21 8.78 -14.82
N GLN A 40 2.37 8.39 -14.28
CA GLN A 40 3.29 7.49 -14.99
C GLN A 40 2.63 6.15 -15.30
N TYR A 41 1.98 5.52 -14.30
CA TYR A 41 1.28 4.25 -14.50
C TYR A 41 0.22 4.33 -15.61
N ARG A 42 -0.50 5.45 -15.72
CA ARG A 42 -1.53 5.66 -16.77
C ARG A 42 -0.97 5.60 -18.20
N THR A 43 0.34 5.78 -18.38
CA THR A 43 0.99 5.66 -19.69
C THR A 43 1.30 4.22 -20.09
N LEU A 44 1.27 3.28 -19.14
CA LEU A 44 1.55 1.87 -19.36
C LEU A 44 0.29 1.12 -19.84
N PRO A 45 0.44 0.04 -20.65
CA PRO A 45 -0.65 -0.89 -20.87
C PRO A 45 -1.06 -1.56 -19.56
N PHE A 46 -2.35 -1.83 -19.41
CA PHE A 46 -2.91 -2.51 -18.27
C PHE A 46 -3.02 -4.01 -18.53
N VAL A 47 -2.47 -4.81 -17.61
CA VAL A 47 -2.49 -6.28 -17.66
C VAL A 47 -3.91 -6.85 -17.47
N GLY A 48 -4.88 -6.07 -17.00
CA GLY A 48 -6.25 -6.58 -16.87
C GLY A 48 -6.51 -7.36 -15.59
N PHE A 49 -5.68 -7.17 -14.57
CA PHE A 49 -5.91 -7.57 -13.19
C PHE A 49 -4.99 -6.76 -12.27
N THR A 50 -5.28 -6.77 -10.97
CA THR A 50 -4.40 -6.21 -9.95
C THR A 50 -3.82 -7.33 -9.10
N MET A 51 -2.61 -7.13 -8.58
CA MET A 51 -1.89 -8.13 -7.81
C MET A 51 -1.50 -7.60 -6.43
N THR A 52 -1.01 -8.47 -5.56
CA THR A 52 -0.23 -8.08 -4.40
C THR A 52 1.23 -7.92 -4.82
N TYR A 53 2.06 -7.36 -3.94
CA TYR A 53 3.49 -7.27 -4.21
C TYR A 53 4.16 -8.65 -4.41
N THR A 54 3.52 -9.74 -3.97
CA THR A 54 3.97 -11.12 -4.16
C THR A 54 3.52 -11.75 -5.49
N GLY A 55 2.97 -10.95 -6.41
CA GLY A 55 2.45 -11.48 -7.68
C GLY A 55 1.15 -12.27 -7.56
N THR A 56 0.45 -12.19 -6.43
CA THR A 56 -0.83 -12.89 -6.25
C THR A 56 -1.97 -11.99 -6.72
N VAL A 57 -2.83 -12.48 -7.61
CA VAL A 57 -4.02 -11.74 -8.05
C VAL A 57 -4.88 -11.38 -6.85
N ASN A 58 -5.13 -10.08 -6.67
CA ASN A 58 -5.87 -9.56 -5.53
C ASN A 58 -7.38 -9.48 -5.85
N ALA A 59 -8.17 -8.85 -4.98
CA ALA A 59 -9.63 -8.75 -5.14
C ALA A 59 -10.10 -7.51 -5.93
N GLY A 60 -9.20 -6.82 -6.64
CA GLY A 60 -9.57 -5.68 -7.48
C GLY A 60 -10.45 -6.11 -8.64
N VAL A 61 -11.47 -5.30 -8.94
CA VAL A 61 -12.47 -5.58 -9.97
C VAL A 61 -12.81 -4.27 -10.69
N PRO A 62 -13.26 -4.33 -11.96
CA PRO A 62 -13.77 -3.14 -12.63
C PRO A 62 -14.92 -2.51 -11.85
N THR A 63 -14.95 -1.18 -11.81
CA THR A 63 -16.04 -0.38 -11.25
C THR A 63 -17.14 -0.10 -12.28
N THR A 64 -16.93 -0.55 -13.52
CA THR A 64 -17.85 -0.40 -14.66
C THR A 64 -18.23 -1.75 -15.26
N PHE A 65 -19.09 -1.74 -16.28
CA PHE A 65 -19.46 -2.95 -17.03
C PHE A 65 -18.38 -3.43 -18.01
N THR A 66 -17.29 -2.69 -18.19
CA THR A 66 -16.18 -3.11 -19.06
C THR A 66 -15.26 -4.04 -18.26
N PRO A 67 -15.16 -5.33 -18.61
CA PRO A 67 -14.38 -6.27 -17.82
C PRO A 67 -12.88 -6.00 -17.98
N TRP A 68 -12.12 -6.31 -16.94
CA TRP A 68 -10.66 -6.34 -17.05
C TRP A 68 -10.24 -7.61 -17.79
N ARG A 69 -9.52 -7.46 -18.91
CA ARG A 69 -9.25 -8.56 -19.85
C ARG A 69 -8.53 -9.77 -19.24
N GLY A 70 -7.72 -9.58 -18.21
CA GLY A 70 -7.09 -10.69 -17.50
C GLY A 70 -8.10 -11.47 -16.66
N LEU A 71 -8.93 -10.77 -15.89
CA LEU A 71 -10.03 -11.42 -15.15
C LEU A 71 -11.02 -12.10 -16.12
N ASP A 72 -11.37 -11.46 -17.23
CA ASP A 72 -12.24 -12.00 -18.27
C ASP A 72 -11.65 -13.24 -18.96
N ALA A 73 -10.33 -13.27 -19.14
CA ALA A 73 -9.60 -14.44 -19.65
C ALA A 73 -9.51 -15.59 -18.65
N GLY A 74 -10.07 -15.43 -17.44
CA GLY A 74 -10.21 -16.50 -16.45
C GLY A 74 -9.23 -16.44 -15.28
N LEU A 75 -8.45 -15.36 -15.10
CA LEU A 75 -7.72 -15.13 -13.86
C LEU A 75 -8.69 -14.86 -12.71
N VAL A 76 -8.40 -15.39 -11.53
CA VAL A 76 -9.19 -15.19 -10.32
C VAL A 76 -8.32 -14.78 -9.15
N ARG A 77 -8.95 -14.21 -8.12
CA ARG A 77 -8.28 -13.89 -6.86
C ARG A 77 -7.54 -15.12 -6.34
N THR A 78 -6.34 -14.91 -5.80
CA THR A 78 -5.42 -15.93 -5.25
C THR A 78 -4.60 -16.71 -6.26
N ASP A 79 -4.82 -16.53 -7.56
CA ASP A 79 -3.89 -17.04 -8.58
C ASP A 79 -2.50 -16.37 -8.37
N VAL A 80 -1.43 -17.15 -8.49
CA VAL A 80 -0.06 -16.66 -8.33
C VAL A 80 0.60 -16.58 -9.69
N ILE A 81 0.95 -15.39 -10.14
CA ILE A 81 1.56 -15.20 -11.46
C ILE A 81 3.00 -15.73 -11.42
N ASP A 82 3.29 -16.71 -12.29
CA ASP A 82 4.61 -17.30 -12.42
C ASP A 82 5.44 -16.60 -13.52
N SER A 83 4.86 -16.44 -14.70
CA SER A 83 5.53 -15.81 -15.84
C SER A 83 4.56 -15.08 -16.77
N ILE A 84 5.08 -14.06 -17.46
CA ILE A 84 4.36 -13.32 -18.49
C ILE A 84 5.22 -13.34 -19.76
N ASN A 85 4.65 -13.80 -20.88
CA ASN A 85 5.36 -14.02 -22.14
C ASN A 85 6.65 -14.87 -21.99
N GLY A 86 6.61 -15.86 -21.10
CA GLY A 86 7.74 -16.72 -20.78
C GLY A 86 8.84 -16.06 -19.94
N GLN A 87 8.71 -14.77 -19.60
CA GLN A 87 9.61 -14.12 -18.66
C GLN A 87 9.16 -14.44 -17.22
N PRO A 88 10.03 -15.00 -16.37
CA PRO A 88 9.68 -15.29 -14.98
C PRO A 88 9.46 -13.99 -14.22
N MET A 89 8.42 -13.95 -13.40
CA MET A 89 8.11 -12.79 -12.54
C MET A 89 8.92 -12.78 -11.24
N ARG A 90 9.85 -13.71 -11.07
CA ARG A 90 10.67 -13.89 -9.86
C ARG A 90 12.09 -14.28 -10.25
N ASP A 91 13.07 -13.71 -9.56
CA ASP A 91 14.49 -14.05 -9.81
C ASP A 91 14.86 -15.42 -9.21
N MET A 92 14.21 -15.77 -8.11
CA MET A 92 14.35 -17.06 -7.44
C MET A 92 12.97 -17.59 -7.06
N PRO A 93 12.77 -18.93 -7.00
CA PRO A 93 11.47 -19.51 -6.66
C PRO A 93 10.87 -19.01 -5.34
N THR A 94 11.71 -18.56 -4.41
CA THR A 94 11.33 -18.08 -3.08
C THR A 94 11.34 -16.56 -2.92
N ASP A 95 11.82 -15.79 -3.90
CA ASP A 95 11.94 -14.34 -3.82
C ASP A 95 10.93 -13.64 -4.72
N TRP A 96 9.89 -13.09 -4.09
CA TRP A 96 8.78 -12.41 -4.76
C TRP A 96 8.93 -10.88 -4.74
N ARG A 97 10.02 -10.36 -4.18
CA ARG A 97 10.22 -8.91 -4.06
C ARG A 97 10.42 -8.23 -5.41
N SER A 98 10.95 -8.95 -6.39
CA SER A 98 11.21 -8.43 -7.73
C SER A 98 9.99 -8.45 -8.64
N THR A 99 8.90 -9.14 -8.26
CA THR A 99 7.72 -9.28 -9.12
C THR A 99 7.11 -7.97 -9.60
N PRO A 100 6.86 -6.96 -8.74
CA PRO A 100 6.32 -5.69 -9.20
C PRO A 100 7.25 -4.97 -10.18
N TYR A 101 8.56 -5.10 -10.00
CA TYR A 101 9.55 -4.48 -10.88
C TYR A 101 9.58 -5.16 -12.24
N HIS A 102 9.60 -6.50 -12.28
CA HIS A 102 9.56 -7.27 -13.53
C HIS A 102 8.29 -7.02 -14.33
N VAL A 103 7.13 -6.93 -13.66
CA VAL A 103 5.87 -6.59 -14.33
C VAL A 103 5.92 -5.18 -14.93
N LEU A 104 6.36 -4.18 -14.15
CA LEU A 104 6.41 -2.80 -14.65
C LEU A 104 7.46 -2.62 -15.76
N ASP A 105 8.60 -3.29 -15.66
CA ASP A 105 9.63 -3.29 -16.69
C ASP A 105 9.11 -3.91 -17.99
N LEU A 106 8.46 -5.08 -17.90
CA LEU A 106 7.83 -5.73 -19.03
C LEU A 106 6.77 -4.85 -19.70
N LEU A 107 5.84 -4.28 -18.90
CA LEU A 107 4.80 -3.39 -19.41
C LEU A 107 5.36 -2.12 -20.05
N SER A 108 6.54 -1.65 -19.64
CA SER A 108 7.20 -0.48 -20.24
C SER A 108 7.65 -0.72 -21.69
N THR A 109 7.88 -1.99 -22.05
CA THR A 109 8.26 -2.40 -23.43
C THR A 109 7.05 -2.74 -24.30
N MET A 110 5.87 -2.86 -23.71
CA MET A 110 4.64 -3.28 -24.37
C MET A 110 3.75 -2.11 -24.79
N ARG A 111 2.82 -2.39 -25.69
CA ARG A 111 1.82 -1.44 -26.17
C ARG A 111 0.42 -1.98 -25.95
N VAL A 112 -0.53 -1.05 -26.00
CA VAL A 112 -1.97 -1.39 -26.00
C VAL A 112 -2.26 -2.26 -27.23
N ASN A 113 -3.05 -3.31 -27.03
CA ASN A 113 -3.41 -4.37 -27.98
C ASN A 113 -2.34 -5.42 -28.30
N ASP A 114 -1.15 -5.33 -27.71
CA ASP A 114 -0.18 -6.42 -27.76
C ASP A 114 -0.77 -7.67 -27.11
N VAL A 115 -0.44 -8.84 -27.66
CA VAL A 115 -0.88 -10.13 -27.11
C VAL A 115 0.06 -10.51 -25.97
N VAL A 116 -0.53 -10.89 -24.85
CA VAL A 116 0.17 -11.34 -23.66
C VAL A 116 -0.31 -12.72 -23.25
N THR A 117 0.62 -13.60 -22.90
CA THR A 117 0.37 -14.91 -22.31
C THR A 117 0.80 -14.87 -20.84
N VAL A 118 -0.13 -15.14 -19.95
CA VAL A 118 0.11 -15.14 -18.50
C VAL A 118 0.03 -16.58 -18.01
N ASN A 119 1.13 -17.06 -17.44
CA ASN A 119 1.20 -18.35 -16.77
C ASN A 119 1.09 -18.14 -15.26
N PHE A 120 0.27 -18.93 -14.60
CA PHE A 120 -0.01 -18.79 -13.19
C PHE A 120 -0.34 -20.12 -12.53
N GLU A 121 -0.17 -20.14 -11.21
CA GLU A 121 -0.53 -21.26 -10.36
C GLU A 121 -1.88 -20.99 -9.70
N ARG A 122 -2.78 -21.96 -9.76
CA ARG A 122 -4.09 -21.92 -9.11
C ARG A 122 -4.17 -22.93 -7.98
N ASN A 123 -4.55 -22.47 -6.80
CA ASN A 123 -4.85 -23.34 -5.67
C ASN A 123 -6.27 -23.92 -5.80
N THR A 124 -6.37 -25.24 -6.01
CA THR A 124 -7.64 -25.92 -6.27
C THR A 124 -8.58 -25.95 -5.07
N ARG A 125 -8.07 -25.69 -3.86
CA ARG A 125 -8.91 -25.54 -2.65
C ARG A 125 -9.64 -24.19 -2.60
N LEU A 126 -9.12 -23.19 -3.31
CA LEU A 126 -9.65 -21.83 -3.31
C LEU A 126 -10.46 -21.53 -4.57
N ALA A 127 -10.08 -22.11 -5.72
CA ALA A 127 -10.77 -21.92 -6.98
C ALA A 127 -10.69 -23.16 -7.88
N THR A 128 -11.78 -23.47 -8.57
CA THR A 128 -11.84 -24.59 -9.52
C THR A 128 -11.01 -24.27 -10.78
N PRO A 129 -10.08 -25.15 -11.20
CA PRO A 129 -9.34 -24.96 -12.44
C PRO A 129 -10.24 -25.17 -13.66
N ASN A 130 -10.10 -24.31 -14.66
CA ASN A 130 -10.77 -24.50 -15.95
C ASN A 130 -9.91 -25.47 -16.80
N PRO A 131 -10.43 -26.65 -17.21
CA PRO A 131 -9.65 -27.61 -18.00
C PRO A 131 -9.20 -27.09 -19.37
N GLU A 132 -9.82 -26.02 -19.90
CA GLU A 132 -9.39 -25.39 -21.16
C GLU A 132 -8.10 -24.58 -21.01
N HIS A 133 -7.81 -24.08 -19.82
CA HIS A 133 -6.67 -23.20 -19.55
C HIS A 133 -5.65 -23.80 -18.59
N CYS A 134 -6.01 -24.86 -17.89
CA CYS A 134 -5.22 -25.45 -16.81
C CYS A 134 -4.90 -26.91 -17.08
N THR A 135 -3.68 -27.31 -16.77
CA THR A 135 -3.32 -28.72 -16.72
C THR A 135 -4.01 -29.41 -15.52
N PRO A 136 -4.18 -30.74 -15.55
CA PRO A 136 -4.64 -31.48 -14.39
C PRO A 136 -3.79 -31.14 -13.15
N PRO A 137 -4.42 -30.90 -11.98
CA PRO A 137 -3.69 -30.47 -10.80
C PRO A 137 -2.76 -31.56 -10.27
N VAL A 138 -1.59 -31.15 -9.79
CA VAL A 138 -0.63 -32.01 -9.08
C VAL A 138 -0.69 -31.64 -7.60
N GLY A 139 -1.41 -32.44 -6.81
CA GLY A 139 -1.75 -32.06 -5.44
C GLY A 139 -2.83 -30.98 -5.41
N ASP A 140 -2.59 -29.88 -4.69
CA ASP A 140 -3.54 -28.76 -4.57
C ASP A 140 -3.26 -27.62 -5.58
N LEU A 141 -2.33 -27.81 -6.53
CA LEU A 141 -1.91 -26.77 -7.46
C LEU A 141 -2.14 -27.20 -8.92
N ALA A 142 -2.82 -26.34 -9.68
CA ALA A 142 -2.96 -26.44 -11.13
C ALA A 142 -2.10 -25.36 -11.81
N GLN A 143 -1.37 -25.74 -12.86
CA GLN A 143 -0.65 -24.80 -13.72
C GLN A 143 -1.58 -24.36 -14.83
N CYS A 144 -1.75 -23.05 -15.00
CA CYS A 144 -2.68 -22.48 -15.95
C CYS A 144 -2.00 -21.46 -16.85
N SER A 145 -2.52 -21.31 -18.07
CA SER A 145 -2.05 -20.32 -19.04
C SER A 145 -3.22 -19.70 -19.78
N VAL A 146 -3.23 -18.38 -19.85
CA VAL A 146 -4.26 -17.60 -20.56
C VAL A 146 -3.61 -16.58 -21.47
N THR A 147 -4.19 -16.37 -22.64
CA THR A 147 -3.67 -15.43 -23.65
C THR A 147 -4.74 -14.44 -24.05
N TYR A 148 -4.44 -13.14 -23.94
CA TYR A 148 -5.35 -12.06 -24.29
C TYR A 148 -4.59 -10.82 -24.76
N ARG A 149 -5.30 -9.78 -25.20
CA ARG A 149 -4.68 -8.52 -25.64
C ARG A 149 -4.66 -7.50 -24.51
N LEU A 150 -3.54 -6.82 -24.31
CA LEU A 150 -3.44 -5.71 -23.36
C LEU A 150 -4.39 -4.56 -23.72
N ALA A 151 -4.92 -3.87 -22.71
CA ALA A 151 -5.79 -2.72 -22.89
C ALA A 151 -5.20 -1.48 -22.21
N ARG A 152 -5.82 -0.32 -22.41
CA ARG A 152 -5.57 0.82 -21.52
C ARG A 152 -6.31 0.58 -20.21
N PHE A 153 -5.79 1.12 -19.12
CA PHE A 153 -6.55 1.18 -17.88
C PHE A 153 -7.79 2.06 -18.08
N ILE A 154 -8.95 1.53 -17.68
CA ILE A 154 -10.25 2.17 -17.91
C ILE A 154 -10.29 3.49 -17.13
N ASN A 155 -10.78 4.56 -17.75
CA ASN A 155 -10.71 5.91 -17.18
C ASN A 155 -11.53 6.04 -15.89
N GLU A 156 -12.68 5.38 -15.86
CA GLU A 156 -13.59 5.32 -14.73
C GLU A 156 -12.96 4.58 -13.55
N ASP A 157 -12.31 3.44 -13.82
CA ASP A 157 -11.58 2.70 -12.80
C ASP A 157 -10.38 3.50 -12.28
N PHE A 158 -9.66 4.20 -13.16
CA PHE A 158 -8.60 5.12 -12.75
C PHE A 158 -9.14 6.23 -11.84
N LEU A 159 -10.30 6.80 -12.16
CA LEU A 159 -10.94 7.81 -11.32
C LEU A 159 -11.33 7.23 -9.95
N ALA A 160 -11.91 6.03 -9.92
CA ALA A 160 -12.35 5.39 -8.69
C ALA A 160 -11.17 4.98 -7.79
N TYR A 161 -10.13 4.34 -8.37
CA TYR A 161 -9.00 3.81 -7.62
C TYR A 161 -7.95 4.87 -7.26
N LEU A 162 -7.75 5.91 -8.08
CA LEU A 162 -6.81 6.99 -7.79
C LEU A 162 -7.50 8.23 -7.23
N MET A 163 -8.40 8.85 -8.02
CA MET A 163 -8.82 10.21 -7.73
C MET A 163 -9.63 10.31 -6.43
N LEU A 164 -10.49 9.34 -6.13
CA LEU A 164 -11.28 9.37 -4.90
C LEU A 164 -10.38 9.27 -3.63
N PRO A 165 -9.47 8.29 -3.49
CA PRO A 165 -8.54 8.27 -2.35
C PRO A 165 -7.57 9.46 -2.33
N TYR A 166 -7.10 9.91 -3.50
CA TYR A 166 -6.15 11.02 -3.62
C TYR A 166 -6.77 12.36 -3.20
N LEU A 167 -7.95 12.70 -3.73
CA LEU A 167 -8.67 13.93 -3.36
C LEU A 167 -9.06 13.92 -1.88
N SER A 168 -9.47 12.77 -1.34
CA SER A 168 -9.69 12.60 0.10
C SER A 168 -8.41 12.93 0.88
N GLY A 169 -7.26 12.43 0.42
CA GLY A 169 -5.96 12.76 0.98
C GLY A 169 -5.62 14.25 0.91
N VAL A 170 -5.88 14.92 -0.22
CA VAL A 170 -5.65 16.36 -0.37
C VAL A 170 -6.52 17.17 0.59
N ILE A 171 -7.81 16.84 0.71
CA ILE A 171 -8.72 17.50 1.66
C ILE A 171 -8.21 17.33 3.09
N LEU A 172 -7.82 16.11 3.47
CA LEU A 172 -7.22 15.84 4.78
C LEU A 172 -5.93 16.66 4.97
N ALA A 173 -5.05 16.74 3.98
CA ALA A 173 -3.81 17.51 4.10
C ALA A 173 -4.09 19.01 4.35
N VAL A 174 -5.04 19.60 3.63
CA VAL A 174 -5.47 20.98 3.84
C VAL A 174 -5.99 21.17 5.27
N LEU A 175 -6.85 20.28 5.77
CA LEU A 175 -7.35 20.34 7.15
C LEU A 175 -6.21 20.19 8.17
N GLY A 176 -5.27 19.29 7.92
CA GLY A 176 -4.08 19.09 8.75
C GLY A 176 -3.21 20.35 8.83
N TRP A 177 -2.97 21.02 7.70
CA TRP A 177 -2.25 22.29 7.65
C TRP A 177 -3.01 23.41 8.36
N VAL A 178 -4.34 23.49 8.22
CA VAL A 178 -5.16 24.47 8.95
C VAL A 178 -5.05 24.24 10.47
N VAL A 179 -5.11 22.99 10.93
CA VAL A 179 -4.92 22.66 12.36
C VAL A 179 -3.51 23.02 12.83
N MET A 180 -2.47 22.70 12.06
CA MET A 180 -1.08 23.06 12.39
C MET A 180 -0.86 24.58 12.40
N TYR A 181 -1.50 25.32 11.51
CA TYR A 181 -1.43 26.78 11.47
C TYR A 181 -2.11 27.41 12.69
N LEU A 182 -3.31 26.94 13.04
CA LEU A 182 -4.11 27.51 14.13
C LEU A 182 -3.66 27.05 15.52
N ARG A 183 -3.09 25.84 15.66
CA ARG A 183 -2.81 25.20 16.95
C ARG A 183 -1.44 24.52 17.04
N GLY A 184 -0.52 24.77 16.09
CA GLY A 184 0.82 24.15 16.08
C GLY A 184 1.75 24.59 17.22
N ASP A 185 1.33 25.54 18.05
CA ASP A 185 2.02 25.94 19.27
C ASP A 185 1.73 25.02 20.47
N ARG A 186 0.66 24.20 20.39
CA ARG A 186 0.24 23.26 21.44
C ARG A 186 0.46 21.82 20.99
N LEU A 187 0.86 20.97 21.94
CA LEU A 187 1.07 19.55 21.68
C LEU A 187 -0.17 18.85 21.11
N GLU A 188 -1.35 19.16 21.66
CA GLU A 188 -2.63 18.63 21.19
C GLU A 188 -2.90 18.98 19.72
N GLY A 189 -2.59 20.22 19.32
CA GLY A 189 -2.74 20.67 17.94
C GLY A 189 -1.75 19.98 17.00
N VAL A 190 -0.50 19.80 17.44
CA VAL A 190 0.51 19.07 16.66
C VAL A 190 0.14 17.59 16.49
N LEU A 191 -0.30 16.90 17.56
CA LEU A 191 -0.72 15.51 17.46
C LEU A 191 -1.96 15.36 16.55
N CYS A 192 -2.96 16.24 16.71
CA CYS A 192 -4.15 16.25 15.86
C CYS A 192 -3.78 16.51 14.38
N GLY A 193 -2.95 17.52 14.12
CA GLY A 193 -2.46 17.78 12.77
C GLY A 193 -1.65 16.61 12.21
N ALA A 194 -0.80 15.97 13.01
CA ALA A 194 0.00 14.82 12.59
C ALA A 194 -0.89 13.61 12.24
N LEU A 195 -1.96 13.36 12.99
CA LEU A 195 -2.94 12.32 12.70
C LEU A 195 -3.61 12.57 11.33
N ILE A 196 -4.07 13.80 11.10
CA ILE A 196 -4.77 14.18 9.87
C ILE A 196 -3.81 14.12 8.67
N LEU A 197 -2.58 14.65 8.80
CA LEU A 197 -1.55 14.60 7.76
C LEU A 197 -1.09 13.15 7.47
N GLY A 198 -0.93 12.31 8.49
CA GLY A 198 -0.62 10.89 8.31
C GLY A 198 -1.75 10.15 7.57
N SER A 199 -3.00 10.44 7.93
CA SER A 199 -4.19 9.90 7.24
C SER A 199 -4.26 10.37 5.77
N ALA A 200 -3.83 11.60 5.49
CA ALA A 200 -3.74 12.13 4.13
C ALA A 200 -2.76 11.32 3.26
N ILE A 201 -1.55 11.07 3.77
CA ILE A 201 -0.53 10.25 3.09
C ILE A 201 -1.05 8.82 2.88
N PHE A 202 -1.67 8.23 3.91
CA PHE A 202 -2.24 6.89 3.83
C PHE A 202 -3.33 6.77 2.74
N SER A 203 -4.27 7.72 2.70
CA SER A 203 -5.34 7.74 1.70
C SER A 203 -4.80 7.94 0.28
N ALA A 204 -3.88 8.89 0.09
CA ALA A 204 -3.32 9.18 -1.23
C ALA A 204 -2.39 8.07 -1.76
N GLY A 205 -1.74 7.32 -0.86
CA GLY A 205 -0.86 6.21 -1.22
C GLY A 205 -1.58 4.91 -1.58
N LEU A 206 -2.92 4.84 -1.50
CA LEU A 206 -3.67 3.61 -1.74
C LEU A 206 -3.49 3.08 -3.17
N PHE A 207 -3.40 3.98 -4.15
CA PHE A 207 -3.12 3.60 -5.54
C PHE A 207 -1.73 2.96 -5.68
N ASP A 208 -0.70 3.54 -5.07
CA ASP A 208 0.65 2.96 -5.12
C ASP A 208 0.68 1.58 -4.46
N ALA A 209 0.00 1.42 -3.32
CA ALA A 209 -0.10 0.14 -2.63
C ALA A 209 -0.80 -0.97 -3.44
N GLY A 210 -1.64 -0.62 -4.41
CA GLY A 210 -2.38 -1.57 -5.24
C GLY A 210 -1.83 -1.80 -6.65
N PHE A 211 -1.07 -0.84 -7.20
CA PHE A 211 -0.70 -0.85 -8.62
C PHE A 211 0.81 -0.74 -8.88
N THR A 212 1.53 0.17 -8.19
CA THR A 212 2.95 0.45 -8.49
C THR A 212 3.94 -0.12 -7.49
N PHE A 213 3.51 -0.36 -6.25
CA PHE A 213 4.27 -0.96 -5.15
C PHE A 213 5.59 -0.26 -4.80
N ARG A 214 5.80 1.00 -5.18
CA ARG A 214 7.11 1.67 -5.04
C ARG A 214 7.33 2.23 -3.64
N LEU A 215 6.28 2.69 -2.97
CA LEU A 215 6.36 3.37 -1.68
C LEU A 215 5.56 2.66 -0.57
N VAL A 216 5.23 1.38 -0.78
CA VAL A 216 4.55 0.55 0.22
C VAL A 216 5.25 0.54 1.59
N PRO A 217 6.60 0.46 1.68
CA PRO A 217 7.26 0.53 2.99
C PRO A 217 6.96 1.83 3.73
N ILE A 218 6.96 2.97 3.03
CA ILE A 218 6.62 4.28 3.62
C ILE A 218 5.14 4.31 4.02
N TRP A 219 4.25 3.78 3.16
CA TRP A 219 2.83 3.71 3.42
C TRP A 219 2.51 2.88 4.68
N LEU A 220 3.16 1.73 4.86
CA LEU A 220 3.04 0.89 6.06
C LEU A 220 3.55 1.60 7.33
N MET A 221 4.70 2.28 7.25
CA MET A 221 5.25 3.07 8.36
C MET A 221 4.28 4.17 8.79
N VAL A 222 3.72 4.89 7.82
CA VAL A 222 2.76 5.98 8.09
C VAL A 222 1.48 5.43 8.69
N ALA A 223 0.95 4.30 8.22
CA ALA A 223 -0.22 3.65 8.80
C ALA A 223 -0.02 3.31 10.29
N ALA A 224 1.14 2.72 10.62
CA ALA A 224 1.48 2.36 11.99
C ALA A 224 1.63 3.62 12.87
N LEU A 225 2.39 4.62 12.41
CA LEU A 225 2.62 5.86 13.16
C LEU A 225 1.33 6.67 13.37
N THR A 226 0.47 6.75 12.36
CA THR A 226 -0.84 7.39 12.44
C THR A 226 -1.70 6.75 13.53
N SER A 227 -1.66 5.41 13.64
CA SER A 227 -2.34 4.68 14.72
C SER A 227 -1.75 5.00 16.10
N GLY A 228 -0.42 5.09 16.21
CA GLY A 228 0.26 5.51 17.44
C GLY A 228 -0.15 6.92 17.89
N VAL A 229 -0.23 7.87 16.95
CA VAL A 229 -0.70 9.24 17.21
C VAL A 229 -2.16 9.24 17.69
N ALA A 230 -3.02 8.43 17.06
CA ALA A 230 -4.42 8.30 17.47
C ALA A 230 -4.55 7.82 18.92
N ILE A 231 -3.76 6.80 19.31
CA ILE A 231 -3.72 6.30 20.69
C ILE A 231 -3.25 7.41 21.64
N SER A 232 -2.16 8.11 21.29
CA SER A 232 -1.66 9.22 22.12
C SER A 232 -2.71 10.33 22.33
N ILE A 233 -3.51 10.66 21.32
CA ILE A 233 -4.63 11.61 21.46
C ILE A 233 -5.72 11.05 22.39
N GLY A 234 -6.09 9.78 22.23
CA GLY A 234 -7.08 9.11 23.06
C GLY A 234 -6.69 9.05 24.55
N MET A 235 -5.39 9.10 24.86
CA MET A 235 -4.94 9.18 26.25
C MET A 235 -4.97 10.60 26.84
N LEU A 236 -5.10 11.63 26.01
CA LEU A 236 -5.15 13.05 26.41
C LEU A 236 -6.59 13.58 26.55
N VAL A 237 -7.53 13.07 25.76
CA VAL A 237 -8.91 13.59 25.66
C VAL A 237 -9.93 12.50 26.05
N PRO A 238 -10.99 12.80 26.83
CA PRO A 238 -11.40 14.10 27.35
C PRO A 238 -10.78 14.52 28.70
N LEU A 239 -10.31 13.56 29.49
CA LEU A 239 -9.59 13.81 30.74
C LEU A 239 -8.27 13.03 30.71
N PRO A 240 -7.13 13.68 30.99
CA PRO A 240 -5.84 13.01 30.93
C PRO A 240 -5.80 11.88 31.96
N VAL A 241 -5.35 10.70 31.52
CA VAL A 241 -5.17 9.56 32.41
C VAL A 241 -4.23 9.95 33.54
N ARG A 242 -4.58 9.63 34.80
CA ARG A 242 -3.77 9.99 35.99
C ARG A 242 -2.29 9.62 35.85
N ALA A 243 -2.00 8.49 35.19
CA ALA A 243 -0.64 8.03 34.92
C ALA A 243 0.17 9.02 34.05
N ILE A 244 -0.44 9.64 33.04
CA ILE A 244 0.23 10.60 32.14
C ILE A 244 0.52 11.91 32.85
N MET A 245 -0.39 12.36 33.73
CA MET A 245 -0.13 13.53 34.56
C MET A 245 1.07 13.32 35.50
N ARG A 246 1.26 12.08 35.98
CA ARG A 246 2.40 11.71 36.83
C ARG A 246 3.69 11.49 36.04
N TYR A 247 3.59 10.90 34.85
CA TYR A 247 4.73 10.54 34.01
C TYR A 247 4.48 10.99 32.55
N PRO A 248 4.84 12.23 32.19
CA PRO A 248 4.58 12.78 30.86
C PRO A 248 5.30 12.01 29.73
N ALA A 249 6.37 11.28 30.05
CA ALA A 249 7.07 10.41 29.11
C ALA A 249 6.19 9.27 28.57
N LEU A 250 5.15 8.84 29.31
CA LEU A 250 4.23 7.79 28.86
C LEU A 250 3.45 8.17 27.60
N LEU A 251 3.33 9.47 27.29
CA LEU A 251 2.67 9.93 26.06
C LEU A 251 3.42 9.53 24.78
N GLY A 252 4.74 9.34 24.88
CA GLY A 252 5.58 8.87 23.77
C GLY A 252 5.56 7.36 23.55
N LEU A 253 5.05 6.59 24.52
CA LEU A 253 5.04 5.12 24.46
C LEU A 253 4.26 4.59 23.23
N PRO A 254 3.04 5.07 22.92
CA PRO A 254 2.32 4.60 21.74
C PRO A 254 3.07 4.87 20.43
N LEU A 255 3.81 5.98 20.33
CA LEU A 255 4.61 6.32 19.16
C LEU A 255 5.81 5.39 18.99
N ILE A 256 6.49 5.03 20.09
CA ILE A 256 7.60 4.07 20.07
C ILE A 256 7.08 2.69 19.64
N VAL A 257 5.97 2.24 20.23
CA VAL A 257 5.36 0.95 19.86
C VAL A 257 4.92 0.95 18.40
N ALA A 258 4.29 2.03 17.93
CA ALA A 258 3.91 2.19 16.54
C ALA A 258 5.10 2.21 15.58
N LEU A 259 6.21 2.84 15.96
CA LEU A 259 7.45 2.84 15.17
C LEU A 259 8.02 1.42 15.04
N VAL A 260 8.10 0.69 16.15
CA VAL A 260 8.55 -0.72 16.14
C VAL A 260 7.61 -1.59 15.31
N ALA A 261 6.30 -1.43 15.48
CA ALA A 261 5.30 -2.15 14.68
C ALA A 261 5.44 -1.83 13.18
N GLY A 262 5.67 -0.57 12.82
CA GLY A 262 5.94 -0.17 11.44
C GLY A 262 7.20 -0.85 10.88
N ILE A 263 8.31 -0.83 11.62
CA ILE A 263 9.57 -1.49 11.21
C ILE A 263 9.34 -3.00 11.02
N VAL A 264 8.61 -3.63 11.94
CA VAL A 264 8.25 -5.05 11.85
C VAL A 264 7.36 -5.31 10.65
N LEU A 265 6.36 -4.49 10.37
CA LEU A 265 5.49 -4.62 9.19
C LEU A 265 6.27 -4.47 7.88
N VAL A 266 7.22 -3.52 7.81
CA VAL A 266 8.12 -3.37 6.66
C VAL A 266 9.05 -4.58 6.53
N GLY A 267 9.59 -5.07 7.66
CA GLY A 267 10.38 -6.30 7.69
C GLY A 267 9.59 -7.50 7.19
N TYR A 268 8.33 -7.64 7.62
CA TYR A 268 7.42 -8.67 7.11
C TYR A 268 7.10 -8.48 5.64
N TYR A 269 6.81 -7.26 5.19
CA TYR A 269 6.58 -6.95 3.78
C TYR A 269 7.75 -7.41 2.90
N PHE A 270 8.98 -7.24 3.37
CA PHE A 270 10.11 -7.81 2.65
C PHE A 270 10.25 -9.32 2.89
N ALA A 271 9.89 -9.86 4.05
CA ALA A 271 10.08 -11.27 4.39
C ALA A 271 8.99 -12.23 3.87
N GLN A 272 7.78 -11.79 3.47
CA GLN A 272 6.75 -12.76 3.10
C GLN A 272 7.20 -13.54 1.86
N ARG A 273 7.09 -14.86 2.01
CA ARG A 273 7.08 -15.82 0.92
C ARG A 273 5.61 -16.07 0.60
N THR A 274 5.24 -16.15 -0.67
CA THR A 274 3.85 -16.36 -1.06
C THR A 274 3.31 -17.65 -0.41
N PRO A 275 2.25 -17.56 0.42
CA PRO A 275 1.67 -18.73 1.05
C PRO A 275 0.87 -19.50 0.00
N GLY A 276 1.45 -20.58 -0.51
CA GLY A 276 0.81 -21.42 -1.53
C GLY A 276 1.75 -22.38 -2.22
N ILE A 277 3.04 -22.05 -2.29
CA ILE A 277 4.06 -22.97 -2.81
C ILE A 277 4.62 -23.75 -1.63
N THR A 278 4.00 -24.89 -1.34
CA THR A 278 4.72 -25.96 -0.65
C THR A 278 6.05 -26.17 -1.37
N THR A 279 7.14 -26.13 -0.61
CA THR A 279 8.52 -26.41 -1.02
C THR A 279 8.61 -27.31 -2.26
N PRO A 280 9.44 -26.97 -3.27
CA PRO A 280 9.59 -27.80 -4.47
C PRO A 280 9.90 -29.24 -4.03
N ARG A 281 9.02 -30.17 -4.38
CA ARG A 281 9.30 -31.59 -4.20
C ARG A 281 10.52 -31.89 -5.07
N PRO A 282 11.58 -32.53 -4.54
CA PRO A 282 12.75 -32.86 -5.35
C PRO A 282 12.29 -33.62 -6.59
N LEU A 283 12.80 -33.20 -7.76
CA LEU A 283 12.57 -33.90 -9.02
C LEU A 283 12.90 -35.38 -8.82
N PRO A 284 12.05 -36.31 -9.30
CA PRO A 284 12.42 -37.72 -9.30
C PRO A 284 13.74 -37.85 -10.06
N GLN A 285 14.76 -38.36 -9.39
CA GLN A 285 16.02 -38.71 -10.04
C GLN A 285 15.69 -39.77 -11.09
N ALA A 286 16.00 -39.45 -12.36
CA ALA A 286 15.89 -40.37 -13.49
C ALA A 286 16.95 -41.46 -13.40
#